data_AF-A0A077M4N2-F1
#
_entry.id   AF-A0A077M4N2-F1
#
_cell.length_a   1.000
_cell.length_b   1.000
_cell.length_c   1.000
_cell.angle_alpha   90.00
_cell.angle_beta   90.00
_cell.angle_gamma   90.00
#
_symmetry.space_group_name_H-M   'P 1'
#
loop_
_entity.id
_entity.type
_entity.pdbx_description
1 polymer ?
#
loop_
_entity_poly.entity_id
_entity_poly.type
_entity_poly.pdbx_seq_one_letter_code
_entity_poly.pdbx_strand_id
1 'polypeptide(L)'
;MSMSGMSSGITSGILSGMTETQSDKVRENRLRRMAARRGYILVKTRRRDPLALDYGLYVLVDDSRGNRVGRRGGQAAISAFANGEGMTLDEVEATLDGISE
;
A
#
# COMPACT_ATOMS: atom_id res chain seq x y z
N MET A 1 -26.66 -33.75 -1.94
CA MET A 1 -25.70 -32.87 -2.63
C MET A 1 -25.28 -31.79 -1.65
N SER A 2 -24.15 -31.99 -1.00
CA SER A 2 -23.62 -31.10 0.04
C SER A 2 -22.71 -30.05 -0.61
N MET A 3 -22.96 -28.77 -0.35
CA MET A 3 -21.92 -27.74 -0.37
C MET A 3 -22.15 -26.78 0.79
N SER A 4 -21.57 -27.16 1.94
CA SER A 4 -21.08 -26.24 2.99
C SER A 4 -20.05 -25.31 2.31
N GLY A 5 -20.03 -23.99 2.47
CA GLY A 5 -20.14 -23.20 3.69
C GLY A 5 -18.75 -22.60 3.95
N MET A 6 -18.56 -21.29 3.72
CA MET A 6 -17.44 -20.50 4.25
C MET A 6 -17.87 -19.04 4.47
N SER A 7 -18.49 -18.80 5.61
CA SER A 7 -18.52 -17.49 6.26
C SER A 7 -17.49 -17.53 7.39
N SER A 8 -16.32 -16.96 7.15
CA SER A 8 -15.30 -16.73 8.18
C SER A 8 -15.19 -15.20 8.32
N GLY A 9 -15.64 -14.53 9.37
CA GLY A 9 -15.55 -14.91 10.78
C GLY A 9 -14.12 -14.65 11.24
N ILE A 10 -13.73 -13.39 11.42
CA ILE A 10 -12.51 -13.04 12.14
C ILE A 10 -12.86 -12.42 13.48
N THR A 11 -12.30 -13.07 14.48
CA THR A 11 -12.53 -13.06 15.91
C THR A 11 -12.22 -11.71 16.53
N SER A 12 -13.22 -11.12 17.19
CA SER A 12 -13.08 -9.98 18.10
C SER A 12 -12.41 -10.49 19.38
N GLY A 13 -11.12 -10.21 19.61
CA GLY A 13 -10.51 -10.69 20.84
C GLY A 13 -9.02 -10.48 21.09
N ILE A 14 -8.35 -9.42 20.61
CA ILE A 14 -6.99 -9.07 21.09
C ILE A 14 -6.67 -7.55 20.93
N LEU A 15 -7.45 -6.64 21.53
CA LEU A 15 -7.43 -5.21 21.17
C LEU A 15 -6.69 -4.22 22.10
N SER A 16 -5.89 -4.65 23.08
CA SER A 16 -5.31 -3.69 24.05
C SER A 16 -3.87 -3.21 23.78
N GLY A 17 -3.18 -3.71 22.74
CA GLY A 17 -1.79 -3.31 22.42
C GLY A 17 -1.50 -3.12 20.93
N MET A 18 -2.55 -3.03 20.10
CA MET A 18 -2.49 -3.21 18.64
C MET A 18 -3.06 -2.00 17.87
N THR A 19 -3.23 -0.85 18.52
CA THR A 19 -4.11 0.22 18.05
C THR A 19 -3.50 1.15 17.00
N GLU A 20 -2.18 1.32 16.97
CA GLU A 20 -1.52 2.20 15.98
C GLU A 20 -1.03 1.42 14.75
N THR A 21 -0.59 0.16 14.92
CA THR A 21 -0.02 -0.62 13.81
C THR A 21 -1.04 -1.47 13.04
N GLN A 22 -2.20 -1.79 13.62
CA GLN A 22 -3.18 -2.66 12.95
C GLN A 22 -4.11 -1.89 12.02
N SER A 23 -4.58 -0.72 12.45
CA SER A 23 -5.36 0.22 11.62
C SER A 23 -4.60 0.59 10.35
N ASP A 24 -3.32 0.97 10.49
CA ASP A 24 -2.45 1.33 9.37
C ASP A 24 -2.21 0.16 8.43
N LYS A 25 -2.03 -1.06 8.96
CA LYS A 25 -1.90 -2.27 8.13
C LYS A 25 -3.17 -2.58 7.35
N VAL A 26 -4.33 -2.41 7.96
CA VAL A 26 -5.63 -2.61 7.30
C VAL A 26 -5.82 -1.57 6.20
N ARG A 27 -5.50 -0.30 6.49
CA ARG A 27 -5.56 0.82 5.55
C ARG A 27 -4.61 0.60 4.37
N GLU A 28 -3.35 0.27 4.64
CA GLU A 28 -2.35 -0.04 3.61
C GLU A 28 -2.81 -1.19 2.70
N ASN A 29 -3.36 -2.26 3.28
CA ASN A 29 -3.85 -3.39 2.49
C ASN A 29 -5.08 -3.03 1.63
N ARG A 30 -5.97 -2.17 2.13
CA ARG A 30 -7.09 -1.62 1.34
C ARG A 30 -6.57 -0.78 0.16
N LEU A 31 -5.67 0.17 0.41
CA LEU A 31 -5.11 1.03 -0.63
C LEU A 31 -4.30 0.22 -1.66
N ARG A 32 -3.56 -0.80 -1.23
CA ARG A 32 -2.84 -1.72 -2.13
C ARG A 32 -3.79 -2.44 -3.10
N ARG A 33 -4.97 -2.88 -2.62
CA ARG A 33 -5.99 -3.50 -3.47
C ARG A 33 -6.62 -2.49 -4.43
N MET A 34 -6.87 -1.27 -3.98
CA MET A 34 -7.40 -0.19 -4.83
C MET A 34 -6.40 0.19 -5.93
N ALA A 35 -5.13 0.38 -5.58
CA ALA A 35 -4.05 0.62 -6.53
C ALA A 35 -3.97 -0.51 -7.57
N ALA A 36 -3.94 -1.78 -7.14
CA ALA A 36 -3.85 -2.91 -8.05
C ALA A 36 -5.03 -2.98 -9.04
N ARG A 37 -6.25 -2.66 -8.60
CA ARG A 37 -7.43 -2.59 -9.49
C ARG A 37 -7.32 -1.50 -10.54
N ARG A 38 -6.60 -0.43 -10.24
CA ARG A 38 -6.38 0.73 -11.12
C ARG A 38 -5.08 0.62 -11.93
N GLY A 39 -4.40 -0.54 -11.92
CA GLY A 39 -3.14 -0.72 -12.64
C GLY A 39 -1.94 -0.05 -11.98
N TYR A 40 -1.99 0.19 -10.67
CA TYR A 40 -0.88 0.75 -9.89
C TYR A 40 -0.37 -0.24 -8.85
N ILE A 41 0.87 -0.02 -8.43
CA ILE A 41 1.55 -0.73 -7.37
C ILE A 41 1.87 0.28 -6.27
N LEU A 42 1.37 0.00 -5.07
CA LEU A 42 1.73 0.75 -3.88
C LEU A 42 3.06 0.21 -3.32
N VAL A 43 4.10 1.04 -3.29
CA VAL A 43 5.42 0.70 -2.77
C VAL A 43 5.70 1.54 -1.54
N LYS A 44 6.03 0.88 -0.42
CA LYS A 44 6.48 1.55 0.81
C LYS A 44 7.99 1.75 0.78
N THR A 45 8.49 2.85 1.35
CA THR A 45 9.93 3.03 1.56
C THR A 45 10.49 1.82 2.33
N ARG A 46 11.71 1.40 1.97
CA ARG A 46 12.44 0.35 2.70
C ARG A 46 13.29 0.93 3.83
N ARG A 47 13.43 2.25 3.90
CA ARG A 47 14.28 2.90 4.91
C ARG A 47 13.68 2.69 6.29
N ARG A 48 14.54 2.21 7.21
CA ARG A 48 14.19 1.94 8.61
C ARG A 48 14.58 3.07 9.55
N ASP A 49 15.33 4.06 9.05
CA ASP A 49 15.77 5.21 9.83
C ASP A 49 14.59 6.15 10.07
N PRO A 50 14.09 6.29 11.31
CA PRO A 50 12.98 7.18 11.63
C PRO A 50 13.29 8.66 11.42
N LEU A 51 14.57 9.04 11.34
CA LEU A 51 15.02 10.42 11.10
C LEU A 51 15.13 10.76 9.61
N ALA A 52 14.96 9.77 8.74
CA ALA A 52 14.98 10.00 7.30
C ALA A 52 13.69 10.72 6.86
N LEU A 53 13.84 11.75 6.03
CA LEU A 53 12.71 12.54 5.50
C LEU A 53 11.67 11.69 4.77
N ASP A 54 12.09 10.54 4.24
CA ASP A 54 11.24 9.61 3.50
C ASP A 54 10.70 8.45 4.36
N TYR A 55 10.95 8.44 5.68
CA TYR A 55 10.49 7.38 6.58
C TYR A 55 8.96 7.27 6.60
N GLY A 56 8.46 6.05 6.41
CA GLY A 56 7.01 5.79 6.44
C GLY A 56 6.24 6.23 5.20
N LEU A 57 6.90 6.77 4.17
CA LEU A 57 6.25 7.21 2.93
C LEU A 57 6.00 6.06 1.95
N TYR A 58 5.08 6.31 1.03
CA TYR A 58 4.61 5.41 -0.01
C TYR A 58 4.67 6.10 -1.38
N VAL A 59 4.77 5.32 -2.44
CA VAL A 59 4.66 5.82 -3.82
C VAL A 59 3.73 4.92 -4.61
N LEU A 60 2.95 5.52 -5.51
CA LEU A 60 2.13 4.81 -6.49
C LEU A 60 2.91 4.72 -7.78
N VAL A 61 3.18 3.50 -8.22
CA VAL A 61 3.93 3.25 -9.44
C VAL A 61 3.01 2.55 -10.43
N ASP A 62 2.92 3.07 -11.64
CA ASP A 62 2.17 2.44 -12.73
C ASP A 62 2.72 1.03 -13.02
N ASP A 63 1.83 0.04 -13.03
CA ASP A 63 2.15 -1.38 -13.27
C ASP A 63 2.78 -1.59 -14.66
N SER A 64 2.48 -0.71 -15.61
CA SER A 64 3.08 -0.69 -16.96
C SER A 64 4.51 -0.13 -17.00
N ARG A 65 4.91 0.68 -16.01
CA ARG A 65 6.19 1.43 -16.02
C ARG A 65 7.39 0.68 -15.44
N GLY A 66 7.32 -0.65 -15.30
CA GLY A 66 8.39 -1.48 -14.75
C GLY A 66 8.80 -2.63 -15.65
N ASN A 67 9.58 -2.37 -16.71
CA ASN A 67 10.01 -3.37 -17.72
C ASN A 67 11.08 -4.38 -17.23
N ARG A 68 11.04 -4.82 -15.96
CA ARG A 68 11.87 -5.92 -15.45
C ARG A 68 10.97 -7.00 -14.88
N VAL A 69 10.90 -8.13 -15.58
CA VAL A 69 10.27 -9.37 -15.12
C VAL A 69 10.76 -9.66 -13.70
N GLY A 70 9.84 -9.74 -12.73
CA GLY A 70 10.14 -9.97 -11.32
C GLY A 70 10.46 -8.75 -10.44
N ARG A 71 10.61 -7.53 -11.01
CA ARG A 71 10.74 -6.26 -10.27
C ARG A 71 9.82 -5.18 -10.85
N ARG A 72 8.52 -5.47 -10.90
CA ARG A 72 7.52 -4.46 -11.25
C ARG A 72 7.63 -3.23 -10.34
N GLY A 73 7.63 -2.05 -10.94
CA GLY A 73 7.75 -0.76 -10.26
C GLY A 73 9.07 -0.49 -9.52
N GLY A 74 10.07 -1.38 -9.59
CA GLY A 74 11.27 -1.29 -8.76
C GLY A 74 12.13 -0.05 -9.01
N GLN A 75 12.44 0.26 -10.27
CA GLN A 75 13.24 1.45 -10.61
C GLN A 75 12.43 2.74 -10.43
N ALA A 76 11.16 2.74 -10.85
CA ALA A 76 10.29 3.90 -10.75
C ALA A 76 10.00 4.29 -9.30
N ALA A 77 9.85 3.32 -8.39
CA ALA A 77 9.75 3.62 -6.96
C ALA A 77 11.02 4.27 -6.41
N ILE A 78 12.20 3.75 -6.76
CA ILE A 78 13.49 4.32 -6.32
C ILE A 78 13.61 5.77 -6.79
N SER A 79 13.29 6.06 -8.05
CA SER A 79 13.32 7.41 -8.60
C SER A 79 12.31 8.33 -7.92
N ALA A 80 11.07 7.89 -7.70
CA ALA A 80 10.04 8.68 -7.01
C ALA A 80 10.49 9.06 -5.59
N PHE A 81 11.03 8.13 -4.82
CA PHE A 81 11.58 8.43 -3.50
C PHE A 81 12.78 9.38 -3.55
N ALA A 82 13.67 9.23 -4.55
CA ALA A 82 14.81 10.13 -4.72
C ALA A 82 14.39 11.56 -5.11
N ASN A 83 13.27 11.71 -5.81
CA ASN A 83 12.68 13.00 -6.17
C ASN A 83 11.84 13.62 -5.03
N GLY A 84 11.66 12.92 -3.91
CA GLY A 84 10.80 13.39 -2.82
C GLY A 84 9.30 13.27 -3.10
N GLU A 85 8.89 12.44 -4.07
CA GLU A 85 7.49 12.18 -4.43
C GLU A 85 6.81 11.19 -3.46
N GLY A 86 7.36 11.03 -2.26
CA GLY A 86 6.79 10.16 -1.24
C GLY A 86 5.50 10.74 -0.68
N MET A 87 4.47 9.91 -0.60
CA MET A 87 3.14 10.22 -0.11
C MET A 87 2.85 9.50 1.21
N THR A 88 2.12 10.16 2.09
CA THR A 88 1.46 9.54 3.24
C THR A 88 0.30 8.63 2.81
N LEU A 89 -0.24 7.80 3.71
CA LEU A 89 -1.41 6.98 3.40
C LEU A 89 -2.64 7.84 3.06
N ASP A 90 -2.79 9.00 3.68
CA ASP A 90 -3.87 9.97 3.38
C ASP A 90 -3.76 10.51 1.94
N GLU A 91 -2.56 10.89 1.52
CA GLU A 91 -2.31 11.37 0.16
C GLU A 91 -2.45 10.26 -0.88
N VAL A 92 -2.02 9.04 -0.57
CA VAL A 92 -2.25 7.88 -1.44
C VAL A 92 -3.75 7.63 -1.60
N GLU A 93 -4.52 7.71 -0.52
CA GLU A 93 -5.97 7.54 -0.56
C GLU A 93 -6.64 8.62 -1.41
N ALA A 94 -6.33 9.90 -1.16
CA ALA A 94 -6.84 11.02 -1.94
C ALA A 94 -6.48 10.92 -3.43
N THR A 95 -5.23 10.54 -3.73
CA THR A 95 -4.76 10.35 -5.10
C THR A 95 -5.53 9.23 -5.78
N LEU A 96 -5.68 8.08 -5.11
CA LEU A 96 -6.44 6.96 -5.65
C LEU A 96 -7.90 7.36 -5.88
N ASP A 97 -8.55 8.02 -4.93
CA ASP A 97 -9.94 8.47 -5.09
C ASP A 97 -10.11 9.51 -6.21
N GLY A 98 -9.11 10.37 -6.44
CA GLY A 98 -9.10 11.31 -7.56
C GLY A 98 -8.92 10.67 -8.95
N ILE A 99 -8.41 9.43 -9.04
CA ILE A 99 -8.29 8.68 -10.32
C ILE A 99 -9.66 8.11 -10.77
N SER A 100 -10.77 8.51 -10.16
CA SER A 100 -12.11 7.95 -10.41
C SER A 100 -12.90 8.61 -11.55
N GLU A 101 -12.28 9.40 -12.42
CA GLU A 101 -12.90 10.01 -13.61
C GLU A 101 -12.42 9.39 -14.94
#